data_AF-A0A0S8J066-F1
#
_entry.id   AF-A0A0S8J066-F1
#
_cell.length_a   1.000
_cell.length_b   1.000
_cell.length_c   1.000
_cell.angle_alpha   90.00
_cell.angle_beta   90.00
_cell.angle_gamma   90.00
#
_symmetry.space_group_name_H-M   'P 1'
#
loop_
_entity.id
_entity.type
_entity.pdbx_description
1 polymer ?
#
loop_
_entity_poly.entity_id
_entity_poly.type
_entity_poly.pdbx_seq_one_letter_code
_entity_poly.pdbx_strand_id
1 'polypeptide(L)'
;MKRIILLFFLIISLRGKADVGHAESLDFIISLFGEDLYDYFGWSCATGDVNCDGYADLMIGAPHSYAAQRGVIYVFFGGQTIDSIPDLVLQKPPQEMLGWCVSSGDVNGDECDDIIAGAYCPGDIGKVYIFLGSE
;
A
#
# COMPACT_ATOMS: atom_id res chain seq x y z
N MET A 1 -2.55 45.84 0.30
CA MET A 1 -2.53 45.11 -0.99
C MET A 1 -2.45 43.62 -0.69
N LYS A 2 -3.58 42.92 -0.70
CA LYS A 2 -3.64 41.45 -0.66
C LYS A 2 -4.54 41.00 -1.80
N ARG A 3 -4.00 40.12 -2.63
CA ARG A 3 -4.53 39.74 -3.94
C ARG A 3 -5.79 38.89 -3.80
N ILE A 4 -6.71 39.17 -4.72
CA ILE A 4 -7.94 38.46 -5.04
C ILE A 4 -7.55 37.14 -5.74
N ILE A 5 -8.13 36.01 -5.32
CA ILE A 5 -8.30 34.83 -6.16
C ILE A 5 -9.79 34.46 -6.06
N LEU A 6 -10.48 34.61 -7.19
CA LEU A 6 -11.85 34.18 -7.44
C LEU A 6 -11.90 32.65 -7.40
N LEU A 7 -12.86 32.06 -6.68
CA LEU A 7 -13.47 30.80 -7.11
C LEU A 7 -14.99 30.90 -6.94
N PHE A 8 -15.66 30.70 -8.06
CA PHE A 8 -17.10 30.83 -8.28
C PHE A 8 -17.83 29.61 -7.69
N PHE A 9 -18.74 29.81 -6.74
CA PHE A 9 -19.90 28.92 -6.58
C PHE A 9 -21.15 29.78 -6.41
N LEU A 10 -21.78 30.07 -7.55
CA LEU A 10 -23.14 30.57 -7.62
C LEU A 10 -24.06 29.34 -7.66
N ILE A 11 -24.77 29.03 -6.58
CA ILE A 11 -25.94 28.15 -6.64
C ILE A 11 -27.17 29.02 -6.40
N ILE A 12 -27.87 29.32 -7.49
CA ILE A 12 -29.23 29.85 -7.49
C ILE A 12 -30.13 28.75 -6.91
N SER A 13 -30.71 28.99 -5.74
CA SER A 13 -31.77 28.14 -5.20
C SER A 13 -33.07 28.43 -5.95
N LEU A 14 -33.45 27.53 -6.86
CA LEU A 14 -34.81 27.43 -7.37
C LEU A 14 -35.34 26.02 -7.07
N ARG A 15 -36.47 26.00 -6.37
CA ARG A 15 -37.18 24.81 -5.91
C ARG A 15 -37.55 23.91 -7.09
N GLY A 16 -37.05 22.67 -7.07
CA GLY A 16 -37.50 21.58 -7.93
C GLY A 16 -36.78 20.30 -7.54
N LYS A 17 -37.52 19.28 -7.11
CA LYS A 17 -36.99 17.97 -6.73
C LYS A 17 -36.25 17.35 -7.93
N ALA A 18 -34.93 17.32 -7.86
CA ALA A 18 -34.09 16.33 -8.52
C ALA A 18 -32.91 16.12 -7.57
N ASP A 19 -32.83 14.92 -7.00
CA ASP A 19 -31.71 14.48 -6.20
C ASP A 19 -30.50 14.39 -7.16
N VAL A 20 -29.68 15.44 -7.18
CA VAL A 20 -28.45 15.46 -7.99
C VAL A 20 -27.40 14.79 -7.12
N GLY A 21 -27.11 13.53 -7.46
CA GLY A 21 -26.19 12.67 -6.72
C GLY A 21 -24.95 13.41 -6.25
N HIS A 22 -24.69 13.28 -4.95
CA HIS A 22 -23.42 13.65 -4.36
C HIS A 22 -22.34 12.88 -5.12
N ALA A 23 -21.48 13.59 -5.84
CA ALA A 23 -20.23 12.99 -6.30
C ALA A 23 -19.43 12.69 -5.02
N GLU A 24 -19.29 11.41 -4.68
CA GLU A 24 -18.44 10.99 -3.57
C GLU A 24 -17.00 11.39 -3.91
N SER A 25 -16.50 12.43 -3.23
CA SER A 25 -15.11 12.84 -3.35
C SER A 25 -14.25 11.85 -2.59
N LEU A 26 -13.15 11.41 -3.23
CA LEU A 26 -12.12 10.68 -2.52
C LEU A 26 -11.44 11.62 -1.53
N ASP A 27 -11.45 11.22 -0.26
CA ASP A 27 -10.67 11.91 0.77
C ASP A 27 -9.21 11.47 0.67
N PHE A 28 -8.32 12.44 0.52
CA PHE A 28 -6.90 12.18 0.70
C PHE A 28 -6.64 11.91 2.18
N ILE A 29 -6.12 10.72 2.51
CA ILE A 29 -5.85 10.31 3.89
C ILE A 29 -4.39 10.56 4.26
N ILE A 30 -3.44 9.94 3.54
CA ILE A 30 -2.02 9.96 3.92
C ILE A 30 -1.09 9.74 2.72
N SER A 31 0.17 10.18 2.86
CA SER A 31 1.28 9.81 1.99
C SER A 31 2.27 8.93 2.74
N LEU A 32 2.70 7.83 2.11
CA LEU A 32 3.70 6.91 2.63
C LEU A 32 5.03 7.10 1.89
N PHE A 33 6.15 6.86 2.58
CA PHE A 33 7.49 7.07 2.05
C PHE A 33 8.37 5.87 2.32
N GLY A 34 9.20 5.51 1.33
CA GLY A 34 10.31 4.57 1.51
C GLY A 34 11.43 5.16 2.35
N GLU A 35 12.34 4.30 2.80
CA GLU A 35 13.43 4.68 3.69
C GLU A 35 14.63 5.27 2.93
N ASP A 36 14.89 4.81 1.71
CA ASP A 36 16.11 5.11 0.97
C ASP A 36 15.83 5.62 -0.45
N LEU A 37 16.73 6.48 -0.95
CA LEU A 37 16.70 6.85 -2.36
C LEU A 37 16.94 5.61 -3.23
N TYR A 38 16.16 5.49 -4.30
CA TYR A 38 16.26 4.41 -5.29
C TYR A 38 15.94 3.02 -4.73
N ASP A 39 15.18 2.94 -3.64
CA ASP A 39 14.60 1.67 -3.17
C ASP A 39 13.39 1.22 -4.03
N TYR A 40 12.84 2.14 -4.82
CA TYR A 40 11.64 1.95 -5.61
C TYR A 40 10.42 1.61 -4.74
N PHE A 41 10.33 2.21 -3.55
CA PHE A 41 9.11 2.16 -2.75
C PHE A 41 7.89 2.55 -3.58
N GLY A 42 6.84 1.72 -3.51
CA GLY A 42 5.64 1.88 -4.32
C GLY A 42 5.69 1.21 -5.69
N TRP A 43 6.72 0.40 -5.97
CA TRP A 43 6.81 -0.35 -7.23
C TRP A 43 5.67 -1.35 -7.42
N SER A 44 5.27 -2.02 -6.34
CA SER A 44 4.12 -2.90 -6.30
C SER A 44 3.33 -2.69 -5.01
N CYS A 45 2.03 -2.96 -5.05
CA CYS A 45 1.15 -2.87 -3.89
C CYS A 45 0.10 -3.99 -3.89
N ALA A 46 -0.31 -4.38 -2.69
CA ALA A 46 -1.42 -5.29 -2.45
C ALA A 46 -2.13 -4.91 -1.13
N THR A 47 -3.32 -5.47 -0.92
CA THR A 47 -4.10 -5.28 0.32
C THR A 47 -4.65 -6.61 0.80
N GLY A 48 -4.74 -6.82 2.10
CA GLY A 48 -5.28 -8.04 2.70
C GLY A 48 -5.25 -7.92 4.22
N ASP A 49 -6.09 -8.68 4.92
CA ASP A 49 -6.11 -8.71 6.39
C ASP A 49 -5.05 -9.70 6.91
N VAL A 50 -3.79 -9.25 6.96
CA VAL A 50 -2.65 -10.13 7.24
C VAL A 50 -2.41 -10.30 8.74
N ASN A 51 -2.98 -9.43 9.56
CA ASN A 51 -2.94 -9.50 11.02
C ASN A 51 -4.25 -10.01 11.64
N CYS A 52 -5.24 -10.39 10.82
CA CYS A 52 -6.52 -10.95 11.26
C CYS A 52 -7.35 -10.03 12.16
N ASP A 53 -7.23 -8.71 12.00
CA ASP A 53 -7.93 -7.73 12.83
C ASP A 53 -9.28 -7.26 12.25
N GLY A 54 -9.63 -7.74 11.06
CA GLY A 54 -10.85 -7.38 10.33
C GLY A 54 -10.71 -6.14 9.45
N TYR A 55 -9.52 -5.54 9.37
CA TYR A 55 -9.20 -4.43 8.47
C TYR A 55 -8.18 -4.88 7.41
N ALA A 56 -8.35 -4.37 6.18
CA ALA A 56 -7.36 -4.63 5.15
C ALA A 56 -6.08 -3.83 5.44
N ASP A 57 -4.96 -4.54 5.51
CA ASP A 57 -3.61 -4.00 5.60
C ASP A 57 -3.08 -3.63 4.22
N LEU A 58 -2.07 -2.77 4.18
CA LEU A 58 -1.40 -2.33 2.96
C LEU A 58 0.01 -2.89 2.89
N MET A 59 0.32 -3.60 1.81
CA MET A 59 1.66 -4.10 1.52
C MET A 59 2.26 -3.34 0.35
N ILE A 60 3.43 -2.73 0.55
CA ILE A 60 4.14 -1.93 -0.45
C ILE A 60 5.51 -2.53 -0.73
N GLY A 61 5.74 -2.95 -1.96
CA GLY A 61 7.03 -3.45 -2.43
C GLY A 61 8.01 -2.31 -2.72
N ALA A 62 9.23 -2.46 -2.23
CA ALA A 62 10.42 -1.69 -2.61
C ALA A 62 11.50 -2.70 -3.05
N PRO A 63 11.45 -3.17 -4.31
CA PRO A 63 12.29 -4.29 -4.77
C PRO A 63 13.77 -3.98 -4.83
N HIS A 64 14.16 -2.73 -4.66
CA HIS A 64 15.54 -2.32 -4.71
C HIS A 64 15.93 -1.71 -3.36
N SER A 65 17.21 -1.77 -3.04
CA SER A 65 17.81 -0.92 -2.02
C SER A 65 19.22 -0.71 -2.49
N TYR A 66 19.57 0.54 -2.78
CA TYR A 66 20.90 0.83 -3.31
C TYR A 66 22.00 0.46 -2.30
N ALA A 67 21.75 0.68 -1.01
CA ALA A 67 22.70 0.39 0.07
C ALA A 67 22.85 -1.11 0.36
N ALA A 68 21.75 -1.86 0.36
CA ALA A 68 21.74 -3.26 0.81
C ALA A 68 21.56 -4.29 -0.31
N GLN A 69 21.36 -3.85 -1.57
CA GLN A 69 21.10 -4.69 -2.74
C GLN A 69 20.03 -5.76 -2.47
N ARG A 70 18.96 -5.38 -1.77
CA ARG A 70 17.87 -6.28 -1.40
C ARG A 70 16.54 -5.58 -1.60
N GLY A 71 15.52 -6.35 -1.92
CA GLY A 71 14.14 -5.87 -1.90
C GLY A 71 13.50 -6.06 -0.53
N VAL A 72 12.53 -5.21 -0.24
CA VAL A 72 11.73 -5.25 0.98
C VAL A 72 10.25 -5.07 0.66
N ILE A 73 9.39 -5.55 1.56
CA ILE A 73 7.97 -5.24 1.56
C ILE A 73 7.65 -4.57 2.89
N TYR A 74 7.12 -3.35 2.82
CA TYR A 74 6.60 -2.63 3.97
C TYR A 74 5.13 -3.00 4.15
N VAL A 75 4.73 -3.38 5.35
CA VAL A 75 3.33 -3.63 5.70
C VAL A 75 2.89 -2.55 6.66
N PHE A 76 1.78 -1.90 6.35
CA PHE A 76 1.09 -0.93 7.19
C PHE A 76 -0.24 -1.54 7.55
N PHE A 77 -0.47 -1.78 8.83
CA PHE A 77 -1.72 -2.33 9.28
C PHE A 77 -2.87 -1.35 9.04
N GLY A 78 -4.00 -1.92 8.65
CA GLY A 78 -5.25 -1.23 8.50
C GLY A 78 -5.81 -0.82 9.85
N GLY A 79 -7.00 -0.25 9.81
CA GLY A 79 -7.72 0.12 11.02
C GLY A 79 -8.69 1.26 10.78
N GLN A 80 -9.33 1.69 11.87
CA GLN A 80 -10.15 2.90 11.83
C GLN A 80 -9.35 4.14 11.42
N THR A 81 -8.04 4.13 11.71
CA THR A 81 -7.07 5.12 11.26
C THR A 81 -5.79 4.41 10.85
N ILE A 82 -5.26 4.75 9.68
CA ILE A 82 -3.93 4.33 9.22
C ILE A 82 -2.90 5.44 9.52
N ASP A 83 -1.68 5.06 9.85
CA ASP A 83 -0.55 5.99 9.98
C ASP A 83 0.57 5.69 8.96
N SER A 84 1.64 6.48 8.99
CA SER A 84 2.73 6.38 8.01
C SER A 84 3.93 5.57 8.50
N ILE A 85 3.79 4.81 9.58
CA ILE A 85 4.83 4.00 10.17
C ILE A 85 4.54 2.54 9.79
N PRO A 86 5.46 1.83 9.12
CA PRO A 86 5.24 0.43 8.79
C PRO A 86 5.30 -0.43 10.07
N ASP A 87 4.32 -1.31 10.23
CA ASP A 87 4.25 -2.28 11.32
C ASP A 87 5.20 -3.46 11.08
N LEU A 88 5.35 -3.89 9.83
CA LEU A 88 6.29 -4.94 9.43
C LEU A 88 7.17 -4.48 8.26
N VAL A 89 8.43 -4.92 8.29
CA VAL A 89 9.35 -4.80 7.15
C VAL A 89 9.88 -6.20 6.81
N LEU A 90 9.32 -6.79 5.77
CA LEU A 90 9.68 -8.11 5.30
C LEU A 90 10.90 -8.02 4.40
N GLN A 91 11.91 -8.84 4.68
CA GLN A 91 13.17 -8.86 3.96
C GLN A 91 13.71 -10.29 3.84
N LYS A 92 14.47 -10.52 2.78
CA LYS A 92 15.19 -11.79 2.51
C LYS A 92 16.70 -11.50 2.36
N PRO A 93 17.56 -12.54 2.23
CA PRO A 93 18.99 -12.33 2.07
C PRO A 93 19.33 -11.37 0.92
N PRO A 94 20.52 -10.73 0.95
CA PRO A 94 20.94 -9.83 -0.10
C PRO A 94 20.85 -10.45 -1.50
N GLN A 95 20.64 -9.60 -2.51
CA GLN A 95 20.51 -9.91 -3.94
C GLN A 95 19.15 -10.45 -4.39
N GLU A 96 18.21 -10.63 -3.46
CA GLU A 96 16.84 -10.98 -3.80
C GLU A 96 15.96 -9.72 -3.82
N MET A 97 15.47 -9.33 -4.99
CA MET A 97 14.61 -8.16 -5.19
C MET A 97 13.16 -8.47 -4.77
N LEU A 98 12.97 -8.86 -3.50
CA LEU A 98 11.67 -9.11 -2.88
C LEU A 98 10.77 -7.88 -3.02
N GLY A 99 9.48 -8.08 -3.34
CA GLY A 99 8.56 -6.98 -3.58
C GLY A 99 8.57 -6.49 -5.03
N TRP A 100 9.16 -7.26 -5.95
CA TRP A 100 9.02 -7.03 -7.38
C TRP A 100 7.55 -7.17 -7.81
N CYS A 101 6.86 -8.14 -7.22
CA CYS A 101 5.41 -8.22 -7.19
C CYS A 101 4.96 -8.66 -5.80
N VAL A 102 3.78 -8.18 -5.39
CA VAL A 102 3.12 -8.55 -4.13
C VAL A 102 1.67 -8.87 -4.44
N SER A 103 1.15 -9.92 -3.81
CA SER A 103 -0.26 -10.32 -3.80
C SER A 103 -0.56 -10.88 -2.41
N SER A 104 -1.84 -11.04 -2.10
CA SER A 104 -2.31 -11.52 -0.81
C SER A 104 -3.47 -12.49 -0.98
N GLY A 105 -3.67 -13.33 0.02
CA GLY A 105 -4.82 -14.21 0.16
C GLY A 105 -4.55 -15.31 1.17
N ASP A 106 -5.58 -15.81 1.84
CA ASP A 106 -5.49 -16.99 2.70
C ASP A 106 -5.11 -18.24 1.89
N VAL A 107 -3.84 -18.66 1.95
CA VAL A 107 -3.34 -19.84 1.24
C VAL A 107 -3.24 -21.08 2.13
N ASN A 108 -3.39 -20.93 3.44
CA ASN A 108 -3.25 -22.02 4.40
C ASN A 108 -4.60 -22.45 5.05
N GLY A 109 -5.66 -21.67 4.86
CA GLY A 109 -7.01 -21.87 5.38
C GLY A 109 -7.22 -21.42 6.84
N ASP A 110 -6.46 -20.44 7.34
CA ASP A 110 -6.53 -19.95 8.73
C ASP A 110 -7.36 -18.67 8.92
N GLU A 111 -8.03 -18.21 7.86
CA GLU A 111 -8.86 -17.00 7.85
C GLU A 111 -8.07 -15.68 7.88
N CYS A 112 -6.72 -15.71 7.92
CA CYS A 112 -5.85 -14.55 7.72
C CYS A 112 -5.32 -14.51 6.28
N ASP A 113 -5.23 -13.33 5.68
CA ASP A 113 -4.59 -13.21 4.36
C ASP A 113 -3.08 -13.41 4.49
N ASP A 114 -2.51 -14.29 3.68
CA ASP A 114 -1.07 -14.49 3.59
C ASP A 114 -0.44 -13.55 2.54
N ILE A 115 0.83 -13.21 2.69
CA ILE A 115 1.57 -12.36 1.75
C ILE A 115 2.35 -13.23 0.77
N ILE A 116 2.04 -13.09 -0.53
CA ILE A 116 2.71 -13.78 -1.64
C ILE A 116 3.60 -12.77 -2.37
N ALA A 117 4.92 -12.97 -2.27
CA ALA A 117 5.92 -12.02 -2.71
C ALA A 117 6.86 -12.61 -3.76
N GLY A 118 6.89 -12.01 -4.94
CA GLY A 118 7.90 -12.31 -5.94
C GLY A 118 9.22 -11.64 -5.61
N ALA A 119 10.30 -12.41 -5.69
CA ALA A 119 11.67 -11.94 -5.60
C ALA A 119 12.38 -12.22 -6.92
N TYR A 120 12.51 -11.18 -7.74
CA TYR A 120 13.34 -11.24 -8.93
C TYR A 120 14.82 -11.23 -8.50
N CYS A 121 15.66 -12.06 -9.13
CA CYS A 121 17.09 -12.11 -8.82
C CYS A 121 17.85 -12.25 -10.14
N PRO A 122 18.51 -11.19 -10.63
CA PRO A 122 19.36 -11.29 -11.82
C PRO A 122 20.43 -12.37 -11.63
N GLY A 123 20.46 -13.38 -12.51
CA GLY A 123 21.43 -14.47 -12.44
C GLY A 123 20.99 -15.69 -11.62
N ASP A 124 19.74 -15.72 -11.15
CA ASP A 124 19.10 -16.88 -10.51
C ASP A 124 17.73 -17.15 -11.17
N ILE A 125 17.05 -18.24 -10.81
CA ILE A 125 15.75 -18.66 -11.36
C ILE A 125 14.55 -17.85 -10.83
N GLY A 126 14.78 -16.84 -9.98
CA GLY A 126 13.75 -16.11 -9.25
C GLY A 126 13.09 -16.96 -8.15
N LYS A 127 12.47 -16.31 -7.17
CA LYS A 127 11.81 -16.99 -6.05
C LYS A 127 10.45 -16.37 -5.79
N VAL A 128 9.54 -17.17 -5.22
CA VAL A 128 8.29 -16.68 -4.61
C VAL A 128 8.35 -17.05 -3.14
N TYR A 129 8.04 -16.08 -2.29
CA TYR A 129 7.95 -16.26 -0.86
C TYR A 129 6.50 -16.12 -0.42
N ILE A 130 6.09 -16.99 0.50
CA ILE A 130 4.82 -16.88 1.20
C ILE A 130 5.16 -16.55 2.65
N PHE A 131 4.58 -15.48 3.18
CA PHE A 131 4.63 -15.12 4.59
C PHE A 131 3.23 -15.31 5.14
N LEU A 132 3.09 -16.15 6.16
CA LEU A 132 1.78 -16.45 6.70
C LEU A 132 1.27 -15.27 7.54
N GLY A 133 0.01 -14.93 7.38
CA GLY A 133 -0.71 -14.02 8.27
C GLY A 133 -0.99 -14.68 9.62
N SER A 134 -1.21 -13.88 10.65
CA SER A 134 -1.67 -14.35 11.97
C SER A 134 -2.09 -13.19 12.87
N GLU A 135 -2.90 -13.47 13.90
CA GLU A 135 -3.13 -12.57 15.05
C GLU A 135 -1.84 -12.17 15.79
#